data_AF-A0A848TA30-F1
#
_entry.id   AF-A0A848TA30-F1
#
_cell.length_a   1.000
_cell.length_b   1.000
_cell.length_c   1.000
_cell.angle_alpha   90.00
_cell.angle_beta   90.00
_cell.angle_gamma   90.00
#
_symmetry.space_group_name_H-M   'P 1'
#
loop_
_entity.id
_entity.type
_entity.pdbx_description
1 polymer ?
#
loop_
_entity_poly.entity_id
_entity_poly.type
_entity_poly.pdbx_seq_one_letter_code
_entity_poly.pdbx_strand_id
1 'polypeptide(L)'
;LTWPNGAVAHVFSAHDHEALRGPQFDGAWVDELAKWPKAEAAWDMLQFALRLGDNPQQVVTTTPRNVGVLKRILARSSTVTTHAPTEANRANLADTFLHEVRDLYGGTRQGRQELDGLLVEEVEGALWTPAVLNAALSGAAGELQRIVVAVDPPVTGHAGSDECGIIVAGVRMDGPPRDWQAVVLEDASVRRATPQGWAEAAIAAMERHGAERLVAEVNQGGDLVEQVVRQIDGLVPYRAVRASKGKAARAEPVAALYEQGRVKHLKGLDILEEQMGQMTVRGFEGSGSPDRVDALVWALTDLMIDPAALWRRPRVRTLG
;
A
#
# COMPACT_ATOMS: atom_id res chain seq x y z
N LEU A 1 12.93 6.42 41.35
CA LEU A 1 13.69 7.66 41.11
C LEU A 1 13.01 8.78 41.87
N THR A 2 13.75 9.62 42.58
CA THR A 2 13.20 10.77 43.30
C THR A 2 13.99 12.01 42.92
N TRP A 3 13.30 13.08 42.52
CA TRP A 3 13.92 14.35 42.13
C TRP A 3 14.02 15.31 43.33
N PRO A 4 14.90 16.34 43.27
CA PRO A 4 15.05 17.32 44.35
C PRO A 4 13.78 18.08 44.73
N ASN A 5 12.82 18.19 43.80
CA ASN A 5 11.52 18.81 44.05
C ASN A 5 10.51 17.86 44.74
N GLY A 6 10.92 16.63 45.08
CA GLY A 6 10.08 15.64 45.76
C GLY A 6 9.25 14.76 44.82
N ALA A 7 9.29 14.98 43.49
CA ALA A 7 8.63 14.09 42.54
C ALA A 7 9.24 12.70 42.61
N VAL A 8 8.42 11.65 42.42
CA VAL A 8 8.84 10.26 42.46
C VAL A 8 8.36 9.55 41.20
N ALA A 9 9.26 8.78 40.57
CA ALA A 9 8.93 7.88 39.48
C ALA A 9 9.26 6.44 39.85
N HIS A 10 8.34 5.55 39.48
CA HIS A 10 8.45 4.11 39.59
C HIS A 10 8.44 3.49 38.19
N VAL A 11 9.21 2.44 37.99
CA VAL A 11 9.29 1.73 36.70
C VAL A 11 8.57 0.41 36.84
N PHE A 12 7.65 0.15 35.91
CA PHE A 12 6.90 -1.09 35.83
C PHE A 12 7.12 -1.73 34.46
N SER A 13 7.10 -3.06 34.42
CA SER A 13 7.14 -3.81 33.17
C SER A 13 5.73 -4.11 32.70
N ALA A 14 5.45 -3.83 31.43
CA ALA A 14 4.19 -4.21 30.80
C ALA A 14 3.98 -5.74 30.69
N HIS A 15 5.02 -6.54 30.91
CA HIS A 15 4.87 -8.01 31.00
C HIS A 15 4.11 -8.44 32.26
N ASP A 16 4.28 -7.69 33.36
CA ASP A 16 3.60 -7.93 34.63
C ASP A 16 2.64 -6.79 34.96
N HIS A 17 1.55 -6.72 34.20
CA HIS A 17 0.48 -5.76 34.43
C HIS A 17 -0.15 -5.81 35.83
N GLU A 18 -0.12 -6.94 36.54
CA GLU A 18 -0.72 -7.03 37.87
C GLU A 18 0.09 -6.27 38.92
N ALA A 19 1.38 -6.01 38.67
CA ALA A 19 2.20 -5.14 39.52
C ALA A 19 1.67 -3.69 39.58
N LEU A 20 0.85 -3.26 38.62
CA LEU A 20 0.17 -1.95 38.66
C LEU A 20 -1.04 -1.94 39.60
N ARG A 21 -1.46 -3.09 40.15
CA ARG A 21 -2.53 -3.18 41.13
C ARG A 21 -2.03 -2.74 42.51
N GLY A 22 -2.60 -1.64 43.00
CA GLY A 22 -2.26 -1.07 44.31
C GLY A 22 -1.60 0.30 44.21
N PRO A 23 -0.50 0.45 43.43
CA PRO A 23 0.08 1.75 43.14
C PRO A 23 -0.91 2.78 42.61
N GLN A 24 -0.57 4.05 42.82
CA GLN A 24 -1.37 5.21 42.46
C GLN A 24 -0.47 6.29 41.87
N PHE A 25 -0.87 6.88 40.76
CA PHE A 25 -0.07 7.88 40.04
C PHE A 25 -0.94 9.07 39.61
N ASP A 26 -0.30 10.22 39.47
CA ASP A 26 -0.82 11.43 38.81
C ASP A 26 -0.30 11.55 37.36
N GLY A 27 0.78 10.85 37.01
CA GLY A 27 1.34 10.81 35.67
C GLY A 27 1.87 9.44 35.28
N ALA A 28 1.84 9.12 33.99
CA ALA A 28 2.53 7.94 33.45
C ALA A 28 3.21 8.24 32.11
N TRP A 29 4.39 7.66 31.91
CA TRP A 29 5.03 7.54 30.60
C TRP A 29 5.06 6.08 30.20
N VAL A 30 4.40 5.80 29.08
CA VAL A 30 4.24 4.50 28.45
C VAL A 30 5.14 4.44 27.22
N ASP A 31 6.28 3.77 27.35
CA ASP A 31 7.24 3.62 26.26
C ASP A 31 7.02 2.33 25.46
N GLU A 32 7.08 2.47 24.14
CA GLU A 32 6.95 1.39 23.15
C GLU A 32 5.65 0.56 23.30
N LEU A 33 4.53 1.23 23.59
CA LEU A 33 3.22 0.60 23.84
C LEU A 33 2.87 -0.47 22.80
N ALA A 34 3.14 -0.20 21.52
CA ALA A 34 2.77 -1.10 20.44
C ALA A 34 3.58 -2.41 20.40
N LYS A 35 4.67 -2.52 21.17
CA LYS A 35 5.50 -3.72 21.31
C LYS A 35 5.11 -4.58 22.52
N TRP A 36 4.18 -4.13 23.36
CA TRP A 36 3.84 -4.83 24.60
C TRP A 36 3.05 -6.13 24.30
N PRO A 37 3.43 -7.29 24.89
CA PRO A 37 2.79 -8.57 24.60
C PRO A 37 1.35 -8.68 25.12
N LYS A 38 1.03 -7.95 26.19
CA LYS A 38 -0.32 -7.86 26.80
C LYS A 38 -0.77 -6.41 26.89
N ALA A 39 -0.58 -5.67 25.80
CA ALA A 39 -0.73 -4.21 25.77
C ALA A 39 -2.09 -3.74 26.30
N GLU A 40 -3.19 -4.41 25.92
CA GLU A 40 -4.54 -4.03 26.36
C GLU A 40 -4.70 -4.18 27.88
N ALA A 41 -4.34 -5.33 28.43
CA ALA A 41 -4.51 -5.60 29.85
C ALA A 41 -3.61 -4.72 30.73
N ALA A 42 -2.39 -4.43 30.27
CA ALA A 42 -1.48 -3.50 30.95
C ALA A 42 -2.01 -2.06 30.91
N TRP A 43 -2.53 -1.63 29.75
CA TRP A 43 -3.13 -0.31 29.58
C TRP A 43 -4.37 -0.12 30.46
N ASP A 44 -5.28 -1.10 30.48
CA ASP A 44 -6.49 -1.04 31.29
C ASP A 44 -6.16 -0.98 32.78
N MET A 45 -5.17 -1.74 33.25
CA MET A 45 -4.72 -1.68 34.64
C MET A 45 -4.11 -0.32 34.99
N LEU A 46 -3.33 0.27 34.09
CA LEU A 46 -2.77 1.60 34.25
C LEU A 46 -3.87 2.66 34.40
N GLN A 47 -4.98 2.55 33.67
CA GLN A 47 -6.11 3.48 33.82
C GLN A 47 -6.69 3.46 35.22
N PHE A 48 -6.74 2.29 35.86
CA PHE A 48 -7.19 2.22 37.24
C PHE A 48 -6.18 2.88 38.19
N ALA A 49 -4.88 2.81 37.92
CA ALA A 49 -3.82 3.36 38.78
C ALA A 49 -3.66 4.90 38.68
N LEU A 50 -4.09 5.52 37.58
CA LEU A 50 -4.00 6.97 37.36
C LEU A 50 -5.18 7.72 37.95
N ARG A 51 -5.05 8.09 39.23
CA ARG A 51 -6.14 8.65 40.04
C ARG A 51 -5.70 9.66 41.10
N LEU A 52 -4.44 10.11 41.06
CA LEU A 52 -3.95 11.18 41.94
C LEU A 52 -3.98 12.54 41.24
N GLY A 53 -4.17 13.59 42.03
CA GLY A 53 -4.26 14.97 41.55
C GLY A 53 -5.57 15.29 40.83
N ASP A 54 -5.69 16.52 40.36
CA ASP A 54 -6.91 17.04 39.73
C ASP A 54 -7.02 16.69 38.24
N ASN A 55 -5.90 16.37 37.58
CA ASN A 55 -5.83 16.11 36.15
C ASN A 55 -4.70 15.11 35.83
N PRO A 56 -4.89 13.81 36.07
CA PRO A 56 -3.87 12.82 35.77
C PRO A 56 -3.62 12.69 34.26
N GLN A 57 -2.36 12.62 33.86
CA GLN A 57 -1.96 12.62 32.43
C GLN A 57 -1.08 11.43 32.06
N GLN A 58 -1.10 11.09 30.77
CA GLN A 58 -0.30 9.99 30.21
C GLN A 58 0.39 10.44 28.94
N VAL A 59 1.64 10.01 28.79
CA VAL A 59 2.41 10.18 27.56
C VAL A 59 2.70 8.80 26.99
N VAL A 60 2.38 8.59 25.71
CA VAL A 60 2.70 7.37 24.98
C VAL A 60 3.75 7.70 23.93
N THR A 61 4.88 6.99 23.94
CA THR A 61 5.88 7.02 22.88
C THR A 61 5.91 5.65 22.22
N THR A 62 5.80 5.58 20.89
CA THR A 62 5.84 4.29 20.18
C THR A 62 6.10 4.50 18.70
N THR A 63 6.77 3.53 18.07
CA THR A 63 6.59 3.33 16.63
C THR A 63 5.18 2.76 16.43
N PRO A 64 4.33 3.36 15.58
CA PRO A 64 2.95 2.91 15.46
C PRO A 64 2.88 1.52 14.81
N ARG A 65 2.08 0.63 15.41
CA ARG A 65 1.71 -0.66 14.84
C ARG A 65 0.21 -0.83 14.91
N ASN A 66 -0.32 -1.68 14.03
CA ASN A 66 -1.75 -2.01 14.00
C ASN A 66 -2.16 -2.86 15.23
N VAL A 67 -2.22 -2.25 16.41
CA VAL A 67 -2.67 -2.88 17.66
C VAL A 67 -3.91 -2.16 18.19
N GLY A 68 -4.88 -2.95 18.69
CA GLY A 68 -6.19 -2.45 19.12
C GLY A 68 -6.10 -1.32 20.16
N VAL A 69 -5.23 -1.46 21.16
CA VAL A 69 -5.04 -0.44 22.21
C VAL A 69 -4.58 0.91 21.66
N LEU A 70 -3.63 0.93 20.71
CA LEU A 70 -3.12 2.18 20.14
C LEU A 70 -4.20 2.87 19.30
N LYS A 71 -4.92 2.10 18.48
CA LYS A 71 -6.08 2.61 17.71
C LYS A 71 -7.13 3.23 18.63
N ARG A 72 -7.47 2.54 19.73
CA ARG A 72 -8.42 3.07 20.73
C ARG A 72 -7.92 4.37 21.36
N ILE A 73 -6.63 4.48 21.69
CA ILE A 73 -6.06 5.70 22.26
C ILE A 73 -6.15 6.85 21.26
N LEU A 74 -5.72 6.64 20.02
CA LEU A 74 -5.73 7.66 18.97
C LEU A 74 -7.15 8.15 18.62
N ALA A 75 -8.15 7.28 18.73
CA ALA A 75 -9.55 7.63 18.45
C ALA A 75 -10.24 8.44 19.56
N ARG A 76 -9.63 8.63 20.73
CA ARG A 76 -10.25 9.38 21.84
C ARG A 76 -10.14 10.89 21.59
N SER A 77 -11.23 11.61 21.82
CA SER A 77 -11.25 13.08 21.76
C SER A 77 -10.33 13.76 22.77
N SER A 78 -9.95 13.04 23.84
CA SER A 78 -9.02 13.51 24.87
C SER A 78 -7.54 13.30 24.50
N THR A 79 -7.24 12.68 23.36
CA THR A 79 -5.87 12.37 22.93
C THR A 79 -5.34 13.47 22.03
N VAL A 80 -4.21 14.06 22.43
CA VAL A 80 -3.43 14.94 21.56
C VAL A 80 -2.32 14.11 20.94
N THR A 81 -2.20 14.15 19.62
CA THR A 81 -1.21 13.36 18.88
C THR A 81 -0.17 14.27 18.25
N THR A 82 1.10 13.90 18.40
CA THR A 82 2.22 14.47 17.64
C THR A 82 2.94 13.34 16.93
N HIS A 83 3.47 13.63 15.75
CA HIS A 83 4.13 12.66 14.89
C HIS A 83 5.43 13.26 14.36
N ALA A 84 6.47 12.43 14.23
CA ALA A 84 7.76 12.85 13.70
C ALA A 84 8.38 11.72 12.85
N PRO A 85 8.75 11.98 11.58
CA PRO A 85 9.58 11.07 10.81
C PRO A 85 11.03 11.12 11.31
N THR A 86 11.84 10.16 10.89
CA THR A 86 13.28 10.05 11.25
C THR A 86 14.04 11.35 10.93
N GLU A 87 13.72 12.03 9.82
CA GLU A 87 14.35 13.28 9.39
C GLU A 87 14.07 14.45 10.32
N ALA A 88 13.02 14.40 11.14
CA ALA A 88 12.78 15.44 12.14
C ALA A 88 13.93 15.53 13.15
N ASN A 89 14.68 14.43 13.34
CA ASN A 89 15.87 14.38 14.18
C ASN A 89 17.19 14.49 13.40
N ARG A 90 17.17 14.94 12.14
CA ARG A 90 18.35 14.98 11.24
C ARG A 90 19.57 15.64 11.88
N ALA A 91 19.39 16.72 12.64
CA ALA A 91 20.49 17.44 13.29
C ALA A 91 21.32 16.57 14.27
N ASN A 92 20.75 15.47 14.77
CA ASN A 92 21.39 14.54 15.70
C ASN A 92 21.73 13.19 15.06
N LEU A 93 21.50 13.03 13.75
CA LEU A 93 21.74 11.79 13.01
C LEU A 93 22.90 11.98 12.04
N ALA A 94 23.70 10.93 11.84
CA ALA A 94 24.72 10.95 10.81
C ALA A 94 24.06 10.97 9.43
N ASP A 95 24.51 11.85 8.53
CA ASP A 95 23.99 11.93 7.17
C ASP A 95 24.12 10.59 6.43
N THR A 96 25.21 9.84 6.68
CA THR A 96 25.41 8.50 6.12
C THR A 96 24.36 7.50 6.59
N PHE A 97 23.97 7.54 7.86
CA PHE A 97 22.88 6.70 8.38
C PHE A 97 21.57 7.01 7.67
N LEU A 98 21.22 8.30 7.53
CA LEU A 98 19.99 8.72 6.85
C LEU A 98 19.95 8.27 5.39
N HIS A 99 21.07 8.40 4.67
CA HIS A 99 21.16 7.92 3.30
C HIS A 99 21.00 6.39 3.23
N GLU A 100 21.74 5.63 4.05
CA GLU A 100 21.68 4.17 4.02
C GLU A 100 20.28 3.64 4.35
N VAL A 101 19.63 4.15 5.40
CA VAL A 101 18.28 3.68 5.76
C VAL A 101 17.24 4.07 4.71
N ARG A 102 17.39 5.23 4.07
CA ARG A 102 16.49 5.63 2.96
C ARG A 102 16.74 4.85 1.69
N ASP A 103 17.99 4.54 1.36
CA ASP A 103 18.30 3.70 0.22
C ASP A 103 17.78 2.28 0.41
N LEU A 104 17.86 1.73 1.62
CA LEU A 104 17.37 0.39 1.93
C LEU A 104 15.85 0.33 2.01
N TYR A 105 15.25 1.18 2.85
CA TYR A 105 13.85 1.09 3.25
C TYR A 105 12.94 2.17 2.69
N GLY A 106 13.49 3.21 2.04
CA GLY A 106 12.69 4.24 1.38
C GLY A 106 11.82 3.64 0.28
N GLY A 107 10.57 4.09 0.22
CA GLY A 107 9.57 3.57 -0.72
C GLY A 107 9.17 2.11 -0.45
N THR A 108 9.28 1.67 0.82
CA THR A 108 8.78 0.39 1.29
C THR A 108 7.79 0.60 2.43
N ARG A 109 6.88 -0.35 2.62
CA ARG A 109 5.96 -0.38 3.77
C ARG A 109 6.69 -0.34 5.12
N GLN A 110 7.81 -1.05 5.25
CA GLN A 110 8.62 -1.00 6.46
C GLN A 110 9.21 0.40 6.69
N GLY A 111 9.69 1.06 5.64
CA GLY A 111 10.15 2.45 5.70
C GLY A 111 9.04 3.41 6.15
N ARG A 112 7.82 3.23 5.65
CA ARG A 112 6.68 4.05 6.09
C ARG A 112 6.38 3.93 7.59
N GLN A 113 6.49 2.72 8.13
CA GLN A 113 6.25 2.50 9.56
C GLN A 113 7.43 2.98 10.40
N GLU A 114 8.65 2.53 10.08
CA GLU A 114 9.83 2.69 10.92
C GLU A 114 10.57 4.02 10.66
N LEU A 115 10.58 4.53 9.43
CA LEU A 115 11.22 5.81 9.09
C LEU A 115 10.22 6.97 9.10
N ASP A 116 9.07 6.79 8.45
CA ASP A 116 8.06 7.85 8.36
C ASP A 116 7.11 7.87 9.56
N GLY A 117 7.15 6.88 10.45
CA GLY A 117 6.33 6.84 11.67
C GLY A 117 4.82 6.75 11.41
N LEU A 118 4.41 6.16 10.28
CA LEU A 118 2.99 6.08 9.90
C LEU A 118 2.35 4.79 10.44
N LEU A 119 1.12 4.92 10.97
CA LEU A 119 0.31 3.76 11.34
C LEU A 119 -0.19 3.08 10.06
N VAL A 120 0.43 1.97 9.69
CA VAL A 120 0.01 1.21 8.52
C VAL A 120 -0.93 0.09 8.95
N GLU A 121 -2.21 0.21 8.58
CA GLU A 121 -3.23 -0.76 8.99
C GLU A 121 -3.18 -2.04 8.14
N GLU A 122 -3.61 -3.15 8.75
CA GLU A 122 -3.87 -4.43 8.08
C GLU A 122 -5.38 -4.69 8.15
N VAL A 123 -5.96 -5.04 7.00
CA VAL A 123 -7.37 -5.36 6.88
C VAL A 123 -7.56 -6.88 6.98
N GLU A 124 -8.48 -7.32 7.84
CA GLU A 124 -8.80 -8.74 7.98
C GLU A 124 -9.39 -9.28 6.67
N GLY A 125 -8.84 -10.38 6.15
CA GLY A 125 -9.29 -10.96 4.88
C GLY A 125 -8.81 -10.19 3.64
N ALA A 126 -7.78 -9.34 3.76
CA ALA A 126 -7.11 -8.73 2.63
C ALA A 126 -6.56 -9.80 1.66
N LEU A 127 -6.77 -9.59 0.36
CA LEU A 127 -6.25 -10.43 -0.72
C LEU A 127 -4.73 -10.38 -0.77
N TRP A 128 -4.13 -9.24 -0.43
CA TRP A 128 -2.69 -9.06 -0.32
C TRP A 128 -2.30 -8.76 1.11
N THR A 129 -1.68 -9.74 1.76
CA THR A 129 -1.14 -9.55 3.11
C THR A 129 0.19 -8.79 3.04
N PRO A 130 0.59 -8.10 4.12
CA PRO A 130 1.89 -7.44 4.18
C PRO A 130 3.07 -8.39 3.95
N ALA A 131 2.97 -9.63 4.43
CA ALA A 131 3.99 -10.65 4.19
C ALA A 131 4.17 -10.96 2.70
N VAL A 132 3.06 -11.06 1.96
CA VAL A 132 3.06 -11.31 0.51
C VAL A 132 3.63 -10.12 -0.26
N LEU A 133 3.22 -8.89 0.07
CA LEU A 133 3.75 -7.67 -0.57
C LEU A 133 5.26 -7.48 -0.30
N ASN A 134 5.69 -7.70 0.94
CA ASN A 134 7.12 -7.65 1.29
C ASN A 134 7.94 -8.69 0.52
N ALA A 135 7.40 -9.91 0.34
CA ALA A 135 8.06 -10.96 -0.46
C ALA A 135 8.06 -10.67 -1.97
N ALA A 136 7.18 -9.78 -2.44
CA ALA A 136 7.14 -9.33 -3.83
C ALA A 136 8.22 -8.28 -4.13
N LEU A 137 8.76 -7.56 -3.14
CA LEU A 137 9.76 -6.53 -3.36
C LEU A 137 11.02 -7.09 -4.08
N SER A 138 11.47 -6.37 -5.10
CA SER A 138 12.66 -6.68 -5.89
C SER A 138 13.50 -5.43 -6.13
N GLY A 139 14.83 -5.59 -6.06
CA GLY A 139 15.77 -4.50 -6.34
C GLY A 139 15.96 -4.18 -7.83
N ALA A 140 15.51 -5.07 -8.73
CA ALA A 140 15.61 -4.88 -10.17
C ALA A 140 14.49 -5.64 -10.91
N ALA A 141 14.18 -5.18 -12.11
CA ALA A 141 13.16 -5.80 -12.96
C ALA A 141 13.67 -7.07 -13.68
N GLY A 142 14.97 -7.16 -13.94
CA GLY A 142 15.53 -8.19 -14.82
C GLY A 142 15.16 -7.96 -16.30
N GLU A 143 15.37 -8.98 -17.14
CA GLU A 143 14.98 -8.94 -18.54
C GLU A 143 13.48 -9.20 -18.69
N LEU A 144 12.78 -8.28 -19.34
CA LEU A 144 11.35 -8.33 -19.60
C LEU A 144 11.09 -8.45 -21.09
N GLN A 145 10.20 -9.36 -21.48
CA GLN A 145 9.88 -9.62 -22.88
C GLN A 145 8.75 -8.73 -23.39
N ARG A 146 7.83 -8.34 -22.50
CA ARG A 146 6.70 -7.47 -22.82
C ARG A 146 6.43 -6.54 -21.65
N ILE A 147 6.01 -5.31 -21.96
CA ILE A 147 5.65 -4.28 -21.00
C ILE A 147 4.34 -3.64 -21.45
N VAL A 148 3.42 -3.42 -20.52
CA VAL A 148 2.14 -2.75 -20.78
C VAL A 148 1.89 -1.65 -19.76
N VAL A 149 1.12 -0.66 -20.17
CA VAL A 149 0.55 0.35 -19.29
C VAL A 149 -0.93 0.08 -19.17
N ALA A 150 -1.43 -0.12 -17.96
CA ALA A 150 -2.86 -0.26 -17.69
C ALA A 150 -3.41 0.98 -17.01
N VAL A 151 -4.62 1.39 -17.41
CA VAL A 151 -5.29 2.61 -16.97
C VAL A 151 -6.71 2.29 -16.48
N ASP A 152 -7.05 2.81 -15.31
CA ASP A 152 -8.42 2.90 -14.80
C ASP A 152 -8.83 4.38 -14.72
N PRO A 153 -9.48 4.93 -15.76
CA PRO A 153 -9.74 6.37 -15.86
C PRO A 153 -11.06 6.79 -15.18
N PRO A 154 -11.13 7.99 -14.55
CA PRO A 154 -12.37 8.53 -14.02
C PRO A 154 -13.30 9.00 -15.14
N VAL A 155 -14.62 8.95 -14.89
CA VAL A 155 -15.65 9.29 -15.90
C VAL A 155 -15.95 10.78 -15.95
N THR A 156 -15.95 11.47 -14.81
CA THR A 156 -16.50 12.82 -14.69
C THR A 156 -15.39 13.83 -14.46
N GLY A 157 -15.11 14.66 -15.47
CA GLY A 157 -14.10 15.73 -15.43
C GLY A 157 -14.47 16.94 -14.57
N HIS A 158 -15.01 16.74 -13.37
CA HIS A 158 -15.19 17.83 -12.41
C HIS A 158 -13.89 18.03 -11.62
N ALA A 159 -13.61 19.25 -11.17
CA ALA A 159 -12.41 19.58 -10.39
C ALA A 159 -12.30 18.85 -9.02
N GLY A 160 -13.30 18.03 -8.68
CA GLY A 160 -13.29 17.08 -7.56
C GLY A 160 -13.15 15.61 -7.96
N SER A 161 -12.84 15.32 -9.24
CA SER A 161 -12.68 13.97 -9.81
C SER A 161 -11.61 13.17 -9.09
N ASP A 162 -11.95 11.90 -8.93
CA ASP A 162 -11.17 10.78 -8.41
C ASP A 162 -9.84 10.58 -9.16
N GLU A 163 -9.08 9.65 -8.62
CA GLU A 163 -7.72 9.32 -9.00
C GLU A 163 -7.66 8.55 -10.34
N CYS A 164 -6.69 8.95 -11.17
CA CYS A 164 -6.12 8.27 -12.33
C CYS A 164 -5.31 7.04 -12.01
N GLY A 165 -5.85 5.82 -11.87
CA GLY A 165 -5.02 4.62 -11.74
C GLY A 165 -4.22 4.36 -13.01
N ILE A 166 -2.88 4.41 -12.96
CA ILE A 166 -1.98 4.13 -14.09
C ILE A 166 -0.82 3.26 -13.61
N ILE A 167 -0.78 2.01 -14.04
CA ILE A 167 0.23 1.03 -13.63
C ILE A 167 1.02 0.53 -14.83
N VAL A 168 2.34 0.58 -14.73
CA VAL A 168 3.27 -0.03 -15.68
C VAL A 168 3.71 -1.38 -15.15
N ALA A 169 3.53 -2.44 -15.93
CA ALA A 169 4.01 -3.77 -15.57
C ALA A 169 4.65 -4.45 -16.78
N GLY A 170 5.61 -5.33 -16.51
CA GLY A 170 6.21 -6.20 -17.51
C GLY A 170 6.19 -7.66 -17.11
N VAL A 171 6.50 -8.52 -18.07
CA VAL A 171 6.54 -9.97 -17.86
C VAL A 171 7.75 -10.59 -18.54
N ARG A 172 8.31 -11.60 -17.87
CA ARG A 172 9.24 -12.57 -18.43
C ARG A 172 8.50 -13.90 -18.64
N MET A 173 8.37 -14.33 -19.89
CA MET A 173 7.62 -15.54 -20.26
C MET A 173 8.55 -16.68 -20.69
N ASP A 174 9.53 -17.01 -19.85
CA ASP A 174 10.40 -18.16 -20.10
C ASP A 174 9.67 -19.47 -19.77
N GLY A 175 9.57 -20.36 -20.76
CA GLY A 175 8.99 -21.68 -20.57
C GLY A 175 7.45 -21.68 -20.46
N PRO A 176 6.85 -22.73 -19.86
CA PRO A 176 5.40 -22.85 -19.74
C PRO A 176 4.82 -21.79 -18.79
N PRO A 177 3.52 -21.43 -18.90
CA PRO A 177 2.92 -20.34 -18.15
C PRO A 177 3.12 -20.34 -16.63
N ARG A 178 3.30 -21.52 -16.02
CA ARG A 178 3.56 -21.66 -14.58
C ARG A 178 4.90 -21.05 -14.14
N ASP A 179 5.85 -20.90 -15.06
CA ASP A 179 7.22 -20.42 -14.79
C ASP A 179 7.36 -18.92 -15.08
N TRP A 180 6.34 -18.29 -15.68
CA TRP A 180 6.33 -16.87 -15.98
C TRP A 180 6.33 -16.03 -14.70
N GLN A 181 7.01 -14.88 -14.77
CA GLN A 181 7.09 -13.89 -13.69
C GLN A 181 6.75 -12.50 -14.22
N ALA A 182 5.92 -11.76 -13.49
CA ALA A 182 5.61 -10.37 -13.78
C ALA A 182 6.32 -9.43 -12.80
N VAL A 183 6.61 -8.21 -13.24
CA VAL A 183 7.17 -7.15 -12.42
C VAL A 183 6.34 -5.88 -12.59
N VAL A 184 5.85 -5.32 -11.49
CA VAL A 184 5.24 -3.99 -11.46
C VAL A 184 6.37 -2.96 -11.36
N LEU A 185 6.43 -2.08 -12.35
CA LEU A 185 7.58 -1.21 -12.61
C LEU A 185 7.38 0.20 -12.07
N GLU A 186 6.20 0.77 -12.30
CA GLU A 186 5.89 2.16 -11.94
C GLU A 186 4.40 2.30 -11.62
N ASP A 187 4.11 3.06 -10.58
CA ASP A 187 2.81 3.66 -10.31
C ASP A 187 2.84 5.09 -10.85
N ALA A 188 2.33 5.28 -12.07
CA ALA A 188 2.29 6.57 -12.76
C ALA A 188 0.96 7.31 -12.52
N SER A 189 0.21 6.91 -11.48
CA SER A 189 -1.14 7.38 -11.23
C SER A 189 -1.19 8.87 -10.92
N VAL A 190 -2.18 9.57 -11.49
CA VAL A 190 -2.35 11.02 -11.36
C VAL A 190 -3.61 11.36 -10.56
N ARG A 191 -3.60 12.46 -9.81
CA ARG A 191 -4.78 12.92 -9.06
C ARG A 191 -5.37 14.17 -9.70
N ARG A 192 -6.70 14.31 -9.68
CA ARG A 192 -7.43 15.49 -10.19
C ARG A 192 -7.05 15.85 -11.64
N ALA A 193 -6.76 14.84 -12.46
CA ALA A 193 -6.38 15.04 -13.83
C ALA A 193 -7.62 15.22 -14.72
N THR A 194 -7.51 16.09 -15.71
CA THR A 194 -8.48 16.14 -16.81
C THR A 194 -8.36 14.87 -17.65
N PRO A 195 -9.36 14.54 -18.50
CA PRO A 195 -9.25 13.42 -19.43
C PRO A 195 -7.94 13.43 -20.25
N GLN A 196 -7.57 14.60 -20.75
CA GLN A 196 -6.31 14.78 -21.48
C GLN A 196 -5.09 14.57 -20.57
N GLY A 197 -5.10 15.08 -19.34
CA GLY A 197 -3.95 15.01 -18.43
C GLY A 197 -3.58 13.59 -18.00
N TRP A 198 -4.55 12.72 -17.73
CA TRP A 198 -4.23 11.32 -17.43
C TRP A 198 -3.78 10.54 -18.67
N ALA A 199 -4.33 10.87 -19.84
CA ALA A 199 -3.95 10.21 -21.09
C ALA A 199 -2.52 10.58 -21.49
N GLU A 200 -2.12 11.84 -21.31
CA GLU A 200 -0.72 12.30 -21.49
C GLU A 200 0.22 11.56 -20.53
N ALA A 201 -0.16 11.39 -19.26
CA ALA A 201 0.63 10.65 -18.29
C ALA A 201 0.79 9.16 -18.68
N ALA A 202 -0.27 8.52 -19.16
CA ALA A 202 -0.23 7.13 -19.59
C ALA A 202 0.64 6.92 -20.84
N ILE A 203 0.55 7.81 -21.84
CA ILE A 203 1.41 7.78 -23.04
C ILE A 203 2.87 8.04 -22.65
N ALA A 204 3.14 9.03 -21.80
CA ALA A 204 4.50 9.29 -21.32
C ALA A 204 5.09 8.10 -20.55
N ALA A 205 4.27 7.37 -19.79
CA ALA A 205 4.69 6.12 -19.15
C ALA A 205 4.98 5.01 -20.17
N MET A 206 4.17 4.90 -21.23
CA MET A 206 4.45 3.93 -22.32
C MET A 206 5.78 4.21 -23.01
N GLU A 207 6.02 5.46 -23.39
CA GLU A 207 7.25 5.86 -24.08
C GLU A 207 8.49 5.62 -23.20
N ARG A 208 8.44 6.04 -21.92
CA ARG A 208 9.54 5.91 -20.97
C ARG A 208 9.94 4.45 -20.70
N HIS A 209 8.98 3.51 -20.75
CA HIS A 209 9.23 2.10 -20.50
C HIS A 209 9.28 1.23 -21.75
N GLY A 210 9.07 1.79 -22.94
CA GLY A 210 8.97 1.02 -24.19
C GLY A 210 7.80 0.03 -24.17
N ALA A 211 6.67 0.42 -23.57
CA ALA A 211 5.50 -0.44 -23.45
C ALA A 211 4.87 -0.70 -24.83
N GLU A 212 4.52 -1.95 -25.10
CA GLU A 212 3.99 -2.36 -26.41
C GLU A 212 2.49 -2.08 -26.58
N ARG A 213 1.75 -1.83 -25.48
CA ARG A 213 0.33 -1.47 -25.52
C ARG A 213 -0.19 -0.78 -24.28
N LEU A 214 -1.24 0.01 -24.48
CA LEU A 214 -2.10 0.58 -23.45
C LEU A 214 -3.34 -0.29 -23.26
N VAL A 215 -3.64 -0.67 -22.02
CA VAL A 215 -4.84 -1.41 -21.63
C VAL A 215 -5.72 -0.49 -20.81
N ALA A 216 -6.97 -0.27 -21.19
CA ALA A 216 -7.85 0.64 -20.45
C ALA A 216 -9.25 0.06 -20.21
N GLU A 217 -9.75 0.26 -18.99
CA GLU A 217 -11.12 -0.09 -18.65
C GLU A 217 -12.10 0.88 -19.33
N VAL A 218 -13.01 0.34 -20.16
CA VAL A 218 -14.00 1.15 -20.91
C VAL A 218 -15.39 1.12 -20.31
N ASN A 219 -15.59 0.48 -19.16
CA ASN A 219 -16.91 0.43 -18.50
C ASN A 219 -17.44 1.82 -18.12
N GLN A 220 -16.50 2.72 -17.88
CA GLN A 220 -16.73 4.00 -17.27
C GLN A 220 -16.77 5.14 -18.31
N GLY A 221 -16.07 5.02 -19.44
CA GLY A 221 -16.07 6.04 -20.51
C GLY A 221 -16.33 5.52 -21.93
N GLY A 222 -16.53 4.22 -22.12
CA GLY A 222 -16.78 3.63 -23.44
C GLY A 222 -15.71 4.01 -24.47
N ASP A 223 -16.17 4.40 -25.67
CA ASP A 223 -15.30 4.80 -26.78
C ASP A 223 -14.58 6.14 -26.52
N LEU A 224 -15.01 6.95 -25.54
CA LEU A 224 -14.38 8.23 -25.21
C LEU A 224 -12.94 8.05 -24.69
N VAL A 225 -12.70 6.98 -23.92
CA VAL A 225 -11.36 6.68 -23.38
C VAL A 225 -10.37 6.49 -24.52
N GLU A 226 -10.75 5.69 -25.52
CA GLU A 226 -9.90 5.44 -26.70
C GLU A 226 -9.70 6.73 -27.51
N GLN A 227 -10.75 7.53 -27.71
CA GLN A 227 -10.67 8.79 -28.45
C GLN A 227 -9.69 9.77 -27.81
N VAL A 228 -9.74 9.93 -26.49
CA VAL A 228 -8.84 10.85 -25.76
C VAL A 228 -7.39 10.42 -25.89
N VAL A 229 -7.10 9.12 -25.74
CA VAL A 229 -5.73 8.59 -25.90
C VAL A 229 -5.26 8.78 -27.35
N ARG A 230 -6.12 8.48 -28.34
CA ARG A 230 -5.80 8.63 -29.77
C ARG A 230 -5.67 10.08 -30.25
N GLN A 231 -6.21 11.05 -29.53
CA GLN A 231 -5.98 12.47 -29.80
C GLN A 231 -4.53 12.88 -29.49
N ILE A 232 -3.90 12.21 -28.52
CA ILE A 232 -2.50 12.45 -28.14
C ILE A 232 -1.57 11.62 -29.03
N ASP A 233 -1.84 10.31 -29.16
CA ASP A 233 -1.11 9.41 -30.06
C ASP A 233 -2.08 8.58 -30.89
N GLY A 234 -2.27 8.96 -32.15
CA GLY A 234 -3.19 8.28 -33.07
C GLY A 234 -2.80 6.83 -33.39
N LEU A 235 -1.53 6.47 -33.24
CA LEU A 235 -1.01 5.13 -33.56
C LEU A 235 -0.85 4.23 -32.33
N VAL A 236 -1.21 4.72 -31.14
CA VAL A 236 -1.10 3.97 -29.89
C VAL A 236 -1.73 2.57 -30.03
N PRO A 237 -0.96 1.51 -29.71
CA PRO A 237 -1.51 0.17 -29.58
C PRO A 237 -2.42 0.10 -28.36
N TYR A 238 -3.74 0.04 -28.58
CA TYR A 238 -4.76 0.16 -27.54
C TYR A 238 -5.58 -1.12 -27.41
N ARG A 239 -5.84 -1.54 -26.17
CA ARG A 239 -6.73 -2.64 -25.82
C ARG A 239 -7.79 -2.18 -24.83
N ALA A 240 -9.03 -2.06 -25.29
CA ALA A 240 -10.19 -1.88 -24.42
C ALA A 240 -10.48 -3.16 -23.62
N VAL A 241 -10.66 -3.04 -22.31
CA VAL A 241 -11.12 -4.12 -21.43
C VAL A 241 -12.40 -3.72 -20.70
N ARG A 242 -13.25 -4.71 -20.42
CA ARG A 242 -14.54 -4.53 -19.74
C ARG A 242 -14.62 -5.48 -18.56
N ALA A 243 -14.86 -4.96 -17.37
CA ALA A 243 -15.17 -5.78 -16.21
C ALA A 243 -16.57 -6.40 -16.36
N SER A 244 -16.65 -7.73 -16.26
CA SER A 244 -17.91 -8.49 -16.15
C SER A 244 -18.14 -9.05 -14.74
N LYS A 245 -17.15 -8.89 -13.85
CA LYS A 245 -17.16 -9.36 -12.46
C LYS A 245 -16.83 -8.19 -11.54
N GLY A 246 -17.27 -8.27 -10.28
CA GLY A 246 -16.92 -7.29 -9.25
C GLY A 246 -15.41 -7.22 -8.99
N LYS A 247 -14.95 -6.09 -8.43
CA LYS A 247 -13.53 -5.78 -8.22
C LYS A 247 -12.77 -6.90 -7.47
N ALA A 248 -13.29 -7.36 -6.33
CA ALA A 248 -12.69 -8.45 -5.55
C ALA A 248 -12.53 -9.75 -6.37
N ALA A 249 -13.58 -10.18 -7.07
CA ALA A 249 -13.54 -11.41 -7.89
C ALA A 249 -12.61 -11.30 -9.11
N ARG A 250 -12.30 -10.09 -9.58
CA ARG A 250 -11.27 -9.85 -10.61
C ARG A 250 -9.85 -9.85 -10.01
N ALA A 251 -9.72 -9.37 -8.79
CA ALA A 251 -8.45 -9.30 -8.07
C ALA A 251 -7.95 -10.68 -7.58
N GLU A 252 -8.85 -11.59 -7.20
CA GLU A 252 -8.51 -12.93 -6.68
C GLU A 252 -7.50 -13.71 -7.53
N PRO A 253 -7.67 -13.89 -8.87
CA PRO A 253 -6.68 -14.58 -9.70
C PRO A 253 -5.30 -13.92 -9.70
N VAL A 254 -5.26 -12.59 -9.56
CA VAL A 254 -4.03 -11.81 -9.51
C VAL A 254 -3.37 -12.00 -8.14
N ALA A 255 -4.12 -11.92 -7.04
CA ALA A 255 -3.63 -12.20 -5.70
C ALA A 255 -2.98 -13.59 -5.60
N ALA A 256 -3.58 -14.61 -6.24
CA ALA A 256 -2.99 -15.95 -6.31
C ALA A 256 -1.63 -15.99 -7.03
N LEU A 257 -1.34 -15.08 -7.98
CA LEU A 257 0.00 -14.97 -8.59
C LEU A 257 1.03 -14.45 -7.58
N TYR A 258 0.63 -13.54 -6.69
CA TYR A 258 1.50 -13.06 -5.62
C TYR A 258 1.80 -14.14 -4.58
N GLU A 259 0.80 -14.92 -4.18
CA GLU A 259 0.98 -16.06 -3.27
C GLU A 259 1.93 -17.12 -3.85
N GLN A 260 1.93 -17.28 -5.17
CA GLN A 260 2.86 -18.16 -5.89
C GLN A 260 4.27 -17.56 -6.05
N GLY A 261 4.51 -16.33 -5.60
CA GLY A 261 5.78 -15.61 -5.77
C GLY A 261 6.08 -15.20 -7.21
N ARG A 262 5.05 -15.13 -8.07
CA ARG A 262 5.18 -14.89 -9.52
C ARG A 262 4.98 -13.43 -9.92
N VAL A 263 4.74 -12.55 -8.96
CA VAL A 263 4.72 -11.10 -9.17
C VAL A 263 5.75 -10.45 -8.27
N LYS A 264 6.49 -9.50 -8.83
CA LYS A 264 7.49 -8.70 -8.13
C LYS A 264 7.19 -7.21 -8.26
N HIS A 265 7.66 -6.42 -7.31
CA HIS A 265 7.47 -4.97 -7.23
C HIS A 265 8.83 -4.28 -7.24
N LEU A 266 8.98 -3.23 -8.03
CA LEU A 266 10.03 -2.23 -7.80
C LEU A 266 9.62 -1.29 -6.65
N LYS A 267 10.59 -0.53 -6.13
CA LYS A 267 10.34 0.48 -5.09
C LYS A 267 9.47 1.63 -5.61
N GLY A 268 8.80 2.34 -4.69
CA GLY A 268 7.97 3.51 -5.02
C GLY A 268 6.53 3.20 -5.38
N LEU A 269 6.05 1.99 -5.03
CA LEU A 269 4.68 1.54 -5.25
C LEU A 269 3.83 1.65 -3.97
N ASP A 270 4.22 2.49 -3.01
CA ASP A 270 3.65 2.51 -1.65
C ASP A 270 2.14 2.79 -1.61
N ILE A 271 1.66 3.66 -2.51
CA ILE A 271 0.24 4.04 -2.55
C ILE A 271 -0.59 2.95 -3.22
N LEU A 272 -0.04 2.29 -4.26
CA LEU A 272 -0.63 1.08 -4.82
C LEU A 272 -0.73 -0.01 -3.75
N GLU A 273 0.37 -0.29 -3.03
CA GLU A 273 0.41 -1.33 -1.98
C GLU A 273 -0.55 -1.04 -0.83
N GLU A 274 -0.78 0.23 -0.50
CA GLU A 274 -1.79 0.65 0.46
C GLU A 274 -3.21 0.27 0.00
N GLN A 275 -3.56 0.57 -1.25
CA GLN A 275 -4.86 0.13 -1.79
C GLN A 275 -4.95 -1.40 -1.88
N MET A 276 -3.86 -2.10 -2.23
CA MET A 276 -3.83 -3.57 -2.26
C MET A 276 -4.11 -4.16 -0.87
N GLY A 277 -3.51 -3.58 0.18
CA GLY A 277 -3.74 -4.00 1.57
C GLY A 277 -5.16 -3.75 2.09
N GLN A 278 -5.96 -2.95 1.37
CA GLN A 278 -7.36 -2.65 1.67
C GLN A 278 -8.36 -3.43 0.81
N MET A 279 -7.89 -4.20 -0.18
CA MET A 279 -8.75 -5.06 -1.00
C MET A 279 -8.97 -6.40 -0.31
N THR A 280 -10.22 -6.74 -0.01
CA THR A 280 -10.62 -8.02 0.60
C THR A 280 -11.44 -8.88 -0.35
N VAL A 281 -11.70 -10.13 0.03
CA VAL A 281 -12.66 -11.01 -0.67
C VAL A 281 -14.09 -10.43 -0.72
N ARG A 282 -14.44 -9.54 0.22
CA ARG A 282 -15.76 -8.89 0.29
C ARG A 282 -15.83 -7.60 -0.52
N GLY A 283 -14.70 -7.03 -0.91
CA GLY A 283 -14.60 -5.75 -1.60
C GLY A 283 -13.47 -4.88 -1.06
N PHE A 284 -13.42 -3.65 -1.53
CA PHE A 284 -12.45 -2.65 -1.09
C PHE A 284 -12.96 -1.94 0.18
N GLU A 285 -12.14 -1.90 1.23
CA GLU A 285 -12.47 -1.25 2.50
C GLU A 285 -11.86 0.15 2.68
N GLY A 286 -11.06 0.61 1.70
CA GLY A 286 -10.52 1.96 1.69
C GLY A 286 -11.54 3.03 1.31
N SER A 287 -11.19 4.29 1.52
CA SER A 287 -11.99 5.43 1.06
C SER A 287 -11.90 5.57 -0.46
N GLY A 288 -13.04 5.77 -1.13
CA GLY A 288 -13.08 5.98 -2.58
C GLY A 288 -13.00 4.68 -3.37
N SER A 289 -12.38 4.74 -4.55
CA SER A 289 -12.22 3.61 -5.46
C SER A 289 -10.76 3.10 -5.46
N PRO A 290 -10.52 1.78 -5.59
CA PRO A 290 -9.18 1.22 -5.66
C PRO A 290 -8.57 1.33 -7.07
N ASP A 291 -8.52 2.54 -7.61
CA ASP A 291 -8.22 2.79 -9.03
C ASP A 291 -6.83 2.25 -9.44
N ARG A 292 -5.83 2.32 -8.55
CA ARG A 292 -4.50 1.73 -8.80
C ARG A 292 -4.55 0.21 -8.85
N VAL A 293 -5.32 -0.42 -7.95
CA VAL A 293 -5.46 -1.88 -7.90
C VAL A 293 -6.23 -2.36 -9.12
N ASP A 294 -7.26 -1.64 -9.57
CA ASP A 294 -7.98 -1.98 -10.79
C ASP A 294 -7.05 -1.92 -12.01
N ALA A 295 -6.26 -0.87 -12.16
CA ALA A 295 -5.23 -0.77 -13.19
C ALA A 295 -4.19 -1.91 -13.09
N LEU A 296 -3.67 -2.21 -11.88
CA LEU A 296 -2.75 -3.33 -11.64
C LEU A 296 -3.36 -4.67 -12.07
N VAL A 297 -4.61 -4.92 -11.68
CA VAL A 297 -5.33 -6.15 -12.01
C VAL A 297 -5.46 -6.30 -13.52
N TRP A 298 -5.74 -5.22 -14.24
CA TRP A 298 -5.77 -5.25 -15.70
C TRP A 298 -4.41 -5.51 -16.32
N ALA A 299 -3.34 -4.86 -15.86
CA ALA A 299 -1.99 -5.09 -16.33
C ALA A 299 -1.59 -6.56 -16.18
N LEU A 300 -1.77 -7.14 -14.99
CA LEU A 300 -1.38 -8.52 -14.71
C LEU A 300 -2.32 -9.54 -15.37
N THR A 301 -3.61 -9.23 -15.54
CA THR A 301 -4.52 -10.07 -16.31
C THR A 301 -4.09 -10.15 -17.77
N ASP A 302 -3.77 -9.00 -18.35
CA ASP A 302 -3.37 -8.85 -19.75
C ASP A 302 -2.01 -9.51 -20.06
N LEU A 303 -1.07 -9.46 -19.10
CA LEU A 303 0.26 -10.05 -19.23
C LEU A 303 0.31 -11.54 -18.88
N MET A 304 -0.36 -11.97 -17.81
CA MET A 304 -0.16 -13.30 -17.22
C MET A 304 -1.36 -14.23 -17.41
N ILE A 305 -2.59 -13.73 -17.27
CA ILE A 305 -3.79 -14.59 -17.18
C ILE A 305 -4.34 -14.90 -18.57
N ASP A 306 -4.61 -13.86 -19.36
CA ASP A 306 -5.17 -14.00 -20.71
C ASP A 306 -4.23 -14.82 -21.63
N PRO A 307 -2.90 -14.56 -21.67
CA PRO A 307 -2.01 -15.34 -22.52
C PRO A 307 -1.87 -16.80 -22.04
N ALA A 308 -1.88 -17.06 -20.73
CA ALA A 308 -1.83 -18.42 -20.19
C ALA A 308 -3.11 -19.23 -20.53
N ALA A 309 -4.27 -18.57 -20.58
CA ALA A 309 -5.52 -19.21 -20.99
C ALA A 309 -5.50 -19.65 -22.46
N LEU A 310 -4.87 -18.86 -23.35
CA LEU A 310 -4.65 -19.21 -24.75
C LEU A 310 -3.69 -20.40 -24.90
N TRP A 311 -2.65 -20.47 -24.07
CA TRP A 311 -1.70 -21.59 -24.07
C TRP A 311 -2.37 -22.94 -23.74
N ARG A 312 -3.39 -22.93 -22.88
CA ARG A 312 -4.19 -24.12 -22.52
C ARG A 312 -5.13 -24.59 -23.64
N ARG A 313 -5.36 -23.78 -24.68
CA ARG A 313 -6.27 -24.10 -25.80
C ARG A 313 -5.53 -23.97 -27.13
N PRO A 314 -4.69 -24.94 -27.52
CA PRO A 314 -4.05 -24.90 -28.84
C PRO A 314 -5.14 -24.85 -29.92
N ARG A 315 -5.26 -23.71 -30.59
CA ARG A 315 -6.11 -23.59 -31.78
C ARG A 315 -5.37 -24.27 -32.93
N VAL A 316 -5.97 -25.31 -33.50
CA VAL A 316 -5.52 -25.86 -34.79
C VAL A 316 -5.65 -24.74 -35.81
N ARG A 317 -4.53 -24.24 -36.33
CA ARG A 317 -4.52 -23.40 -37.53
C ARG A 317 -4.90 -24.29 -38.71
N THR A 318 -6.13 -24.23 -39.17
CA THR A 318 -6.48 -24.72 -40.51
C THR A 318 -5.84 -23.77 -41.52
N LEU A 319 -4.78 -24.24 -42.17
CA LEU A 319 -4.26 -23.64 -43.40
C LEU A 319 -5.32 -23.92 -44.47
N GLY A 320 -6.08 -22.88 -44.83
CA GLY A 320 -6.89 -22.84 -46.05
C GLY A 320 -6.10 -22.22 -47.19
#